data_AF-A0A5A7X7I1-F1
#
_entry.id   AF-A0A5A7X7I1-F1
#
_cell.length_a   1.000
_cell.length_b   1.000
_cell.length_c   1.000
_cell.angle_alpha   90.00
_cell.angle_beta   90.00
_cell.angle_gamma   90.00
#
_symmetry.space_group_name_H-M   'P 1'
#
loop_
_entity.id
_entity.type
_entity.pdbx_description
1 polymer ?
#
loop_
_entity_poly.entity_id
_entity_poly.type
_entity_poly.pdbx_seq_one_letter_code
_entity_poly.pdbx_strand_id
1 'polypeptide(L)'
;MGFAIVVLLIGVPLTALMWFKPRALWRATESWKFRDPEANEPSDFAYRLSAIGTAAGTALLTVMALTWPDSVDTASTSKTSTTSAYSSRTSTTLALPPPTAFMPPPGMTRGSLPMIGYLTTPQPDGTLIATVYLWAPEVTSKIPAGNPPPPAPCELGPKVRGAGTDHVTVDVDLVWQPTTTSGLPMNYDCSPTRGHQVRRSYVVGPVSASAKLFTSQPEADTPLPRLAEVPGPLGDPAPG
;
A
#
# COMPACT_ATOMS: atom_id res chain seq x y z
N MET A 1 12.98 -8.18 38.57
CA MET A 1 14.43 -8.24 38.33
C MET A 1 14.84 -9.08 37.12
N GLY A 2 14.40 -10.34 36.96
CA GLY A 2 14.90 -11.21 35.87
C GLY A 2 14.66 -10.68 34.44
N PHE A 3 13.47 -10.15 34.18
CA PHE A 3 13.13 -9.56 32.87
C PHE A 3 13.98 -8.32 32.55
N ALA A 4 14.20 -7.45 33.53
CA ALA A 4 15.08 -6.28 33.37
C ALA A 4 16.52 -6.68 33.04
N ILE A 5 17.04 -7.74 33.68
CA ILE A 5 18.38 -8.28 33.41
C ILE A 5 18.48 -8.79 31.96
N VAL A 6 17.46 -9.49 31.45
CA VAL A 6 17.45 -9.98 30.06
C VAL A 6 17.43 -8.81 29.07
N VAL A 7 16.61 -7.78 29.31
CA VAL A 7 16.56 -6.59 28.44
C VAL A 7 17.91 -5.85 28.45
N LEU A 8 18.57 -5.76 29.60
CA LEU A 8 19.89 -5.13 29.70
C LEU A 8 21.01 -5.96 29.06
N LEU A 9 21.03 -7.28 29.27
CA LEU A 9 22.10 -8.16 28.77
C LEU A 9 21.96 -8.53 27.29
N ILE A 10 20.75 -8.47 26.74
CA ILE A 10 20.49 -8.88 25.35
C ILE A 10 20.01 -7.70 24.51
N GLY A 11 19.04 -6.91 25.01
CA GLY A 11 18.45 -5.80 24.28
C GLY A 11 19.43 -4.64 24.03
N VAL A 12 20.19 -4.24 25.05
CA VAL A 12 21.19 -3.16 24.93
C VAL A 12 22.31 -3.49 23.95
N PRO A 13 23.01 -4.65 24.02
CA PRO A 13 24.06 -4.96 23.06
C PRO A 13 23.54 -5.14 21.64
N LEU A 14 22.32 -5.68 21.44
CA LEU A 14 21.71 -5.75 20.10
C LEU A 14 21.44 -4.35 19.53
N THR A 15 20.94 -3.43 20.36
CA THR A 15 20.73 -2.03 19.96
C THR A 15 22.05 -1.36 19.59
N ALA A 16 23.11 -1.59 20.37
CA ALA A 16 24.44 -1.05 20.09
C ALA A 16 25.03 -1.62 18.79
N LEU A 17 24.89 -2.93 18.56
CA LEU A 17 25.32 -3.57 17.30
C LEU A 17 24.60 -2.97 16.09
N MET A 18 23.32 -2.64 16.24
CA MET A 18 22.54 -2.00 15.19
C MET A 18 22.98 -0.56 14.88
N TRP A 19 23.53 0.16 15.87
CA TRP A 19 24.08 1.50 15.70
C TRP A 19 25.49 1.52 15.10
N PHE A 20 26.37 0.61 15.53
CA PHE A 20 27.77 0.62 15.10
C PHE A 20 28.05 -0.27 13.88
N LYS A 21 27.30 -1.37 13.70
CA LYS A 21 27.51 -2.34 12.62
C LYS A 21 26.19 -2.87 12.02
N PRO A 22 25.29 -1.99 11.55
CA PRO A 22 23.97 -2.38 11.02
C PRO A 22 24.07 -3.37 9.85
N ARG A 23 25.04 -3.14 8.96
CA ARG A 23 25.32 -3.96 7.78
C ARG A 23 25.74 -5.39 8.12
N ALA A 24 26.50 -5.57 9.20
CA ALA A 24 26.94 -6.88 9.66
C ALA A 24 25.77 -7.66 10.29
N LEU A 25 24.90 -6.97 11.03
CA LEU A 25 23.72 -7.58 11.64
C LEU A 25 22.73 -8.06 10.58
N TRP A 26 22.42 -7.20 9.60
CA TRP A 26 21.54 -7.58 8.49
C TRP A 26 22.10 -8.70 7.64
N ARG A 27 23.41 -8.70 7.36
CA ARG A 27 24.06 -9.84 6.69
C ARG A 27 23.91 -11.12 7.51
N ALA A 28 24.08 -11.04 8.81
CA ALA A 28 23.98 -12.20 9.70
C ALA A 28 22.53 -12.63 10.03
N THR A 29 21.49 -11.89 9.66
CA THR A 29 20.10 -12.26 10.02
C THR A 29 19.15 -12.35 8.83
N GLU A 30 19.38 -11.56 7.79
CA GLU A 30 18.43 -11.39 6.69
C GLU A 30 19.02 -11.68 5.30
N SER A 31 20.34 -11.58 5.11
CA SER A 31 20.94 -11.73 3.77
C SER A 31 20.65 -13.08 3.11
N TRP A 32 20.54 -14.14 3.89
CA TRP A 32 20.23 -15.49 3.40
C TRP A 32 18.86 -15.62 2.74
N LYS A 33 17.97 -14.65 2.92
CA LYS A 33 16.68 -14.59 2.22
C LYS A 33 16.84 -14.19 0.75
N PHE A 34 17.99 -13.61 0.37
CA PHE A 34 18.22 -13.03 -0.94
C PHE A 34 19.30 -13.80 -1.71
N ARG A 35 19.06 -13.99 -3.01
CA ARG A 35 20.00 -14.68 -3.90
C ARG A 35 21.27 -13.85 -4.15
N ASP A 36 21.12 -12.52 -4.21
CA ASP A 36 22.21 -11.54 -4.30
C ASP A 36 22.12 -10.55 -3.12
N PRO A 37 22.77 -10.84 -1.99
CA PRO A 37 22.60 -10.06 -0.76
C PRO A 37 23.23 -8.67 -0.82
N GLU A 38 24.22 -8.44 -1.68
CA GLU A 38 24.82 -7.11 -1.86
C GLU A 38 23.94 -6.17 -2.69
N ALA A 39 23.13 -6.71 -3.59
CA ALA A 39 22.23 -5.93 -4.44
C ALA A 39 20.93 -5.53 -3.72
N ASN A 40 20.57 -6.24 -2.66
CA ASN A 40 19.34 -6.00 -1.89
C ASN A 40 19.62 -5.53 -0.44
N GLU A 41 20.83 -5.03 -0.18
CA GLU A 41 21.17 -4.44 1.10
C GLU A 41 20.33 -3.16 1.33
N PRO A 42 19.68 -2.99 2.50
CA PRO A 42 18.97 -1.78 2.85
C PRO A 42 19.84 -0.52 2.68
N SER A 43 19.22 0.57 2.25
CA SER A 43 19.91 1.86 2.17
C SER A 43 20.37 2.34 3.55
N ASP A 44 21.41 3.19 3.59
CA ASP A 44 21.92 3.74 4.85
C ASP A 44 20.84 4.50 5.66
N PHE A 45 19.84 5.08 4.98
CA PHE A 45 18.68 5.68 5.63
C PHE A 45 17.76 4.64 6.30
N ALA A 46 17.50 3.51 5.65
CA ALA A 46 16.72 2.42 6.23
C ALA A 46 17.41 1.78 7.44
N TYR A 47 18.74 1.68 7.41
CA TYR A 47 19.53 1.27 8.57
C TYR A 47 19.42 2.24 9.74
N ARG A 48 19.46 3.55 9.48
CA ARG A 48 19.30 4.55 10.52
C ARG A 48 17.89 4.56 11.12
N LEU A 49 16.86 4.41 10.29
CA LEU A 49 15.48 4.35 10.76
C LEU A 49 15.22 3.09 11.62
N SER A 50 15.74 1.95 11.18
CA SER A 50 15.63 0.71 11.96
C SER A 50 16.41 0.78 13.28
N ALA A 51 17.60 1.39 13.30
CA ALA A 51 18.38 1.64 14.52
C ALA A 51 17.69 2.61 15.50
N ILE A 52 16.95 3.60 15.00
CA ILE A 52 16.13 4.50 15.83
C ILE A 52 14.94 3.73 16.43
N GLY A 53 14.25 2.92 15.61
CA GLY A 53 13.12 2.13 16.05
C GLY A 53 13.49 1.08 17.11
N THR A 54 14.61 0.39 16.93
CA THR A 54 15.09 -0.58 17.92
C THR A 54 15.55 0.09 19.21
N ALA A 55 16.20 1.26 19.14
CA ALA A 55 16.56 2.03 20.32
C ALA A 55 15.33 2.54 21.11
N ALA A 56 14.30 3.02 20.42
CA ALA A 56 13.05 3.44 21.05
C ALA A 56 12.32 2.25 21.71
N GLY A 57 12.28 1.09 21.03
CA GLY A 57 11.68 -0.13 21.56
C GLY A 57 12.41 -0.67 22.79
N THR A 58 13.74 -0.69 22.80
CA THR A 58 14.50 -1.15 23.97
C THR A 58 14.44 -0.19 25.14
N ALA A 59 14.36 1.13 24.89
CA ALA A 59 14.09 2.14 25.92
C ALA A 59 12.71 1.93 26.57
N LEU A 60 11.67 1.67 25.78
CA LEU A 60 10.34 1.40 26.31
C LEU A 60 10.30 0.11 27.14
N LEU A 61 10.95 -0.97 26.66
CA LEU A 61 11.03 -2.25 27.36
C LEU A 61 11.83 -2.15 28.66
N THR A 62 12.90 -1.34 28.71
CA THR A 62 13.64 -1.10 29.96
C THR A 62 12.78 -0.34 30.96
N VAL A 63 12.05 0.70 30.55
CA VAL A 63 11.13 1.42 31.44
C VAL A 63 10.03 0.50 31.99
N MET A 64 9.42 -0.33 31.14
CA MET A 64 8.45 -1.33 31.59
C MET A 64 9.06 -2.36 32.54
N ALA A 65 10.26 -2.84 32.25
CA ALA A 65 10.93 -3.84 33.08
C ALA A 65 11.35 -3.31 34.47
N LEU A 66 11.60 -2.00 34.57
CA LEU A 66 11.96 -1.32 35.82
C LEU A 66 10.74 -0.91 36.66
N THR A 67 9.56 -0.79 36.04
CA THR A 67 8.33 -0.32 36.69
C THR A 67 7.37 -1.45 37.06
N TRP A 68 7.58 -2.68 36.58
CA TRP A 68 6.76 -3.83 36.94
C TRP A 68 7.11 -4.36 38.34
N PRO A 69 6.14 -4.54 39.27
CA PRO A 69 6.40 -5.18 40.56
C PRO A 69 6.79 -6.65 40.38
N ASP A 70 7.87 -7.07 41.06
CA ASP A 70 8.36 -8.44 41.04
C ASP A 70 7.35 -9.40 41.67
N SER A 71 6.76 -10.25 40.84
CA SER A 71 6.20 -11.53 41.28
C SER A 71 6.86 -12.60 40.42
N VAL A 72 8.10 -12.93 40.77
CA VAL A 72 8.83 -14.07 40.21
C VAL A 72 9.43 -14.85 41.38
N ASP A 73 8.60 -15.71 41.97
CA ASP A 73 9.12 -16.84 42.74
C ASP A 73 9.83 -17.79 41.76
N THR A 74 11.11 -18.00 42.01
CA THR A 74 11.97 -18.91 41.25
C THR A 74 12.08 -20.23 42.01
N ALA A 75 11.47 -21.28 41.48
CA ALA A 75 11.76 -22.69 41.77
C ALA A 75 11.00 -23.53 40.72
N SER A 76 11.51 -24.49 39.97
CA SER A 76 12.76 -25.25 39.98
C SER A 76 12.99 -25.80 38.57
N THR A 77 14.24 -26.10 38.22
CA THR A 77 14.60 -26.89 37.03
C THR A 77 13.73 -28.15 36.91
N SER A 78 13.04 -28.31 35.78
CA SER A 78 12.57 -29.61 35.30
C SER A 78 12.51 -29.60 33.77
N LYS A 79 13.32 -30.45 33.15
CA LYS A 79 13.21 -30.80 31.73
C LYS A 79 11.82 -31.38 31.50
N THR A 80 11.00 -30.83 30.60
CA THR A 80 9.89 -31.58 29.99
C THR A 80 9.52 -30.97 28.65
N SER A 81 9.70 -31.78 27.61
CA SER A 81 9.12 -31.65 26.28
C SER A 81 7.58 -31.53 26.37
N THR A 82 7.01 -30.44 25.85
CA THR A 82 5.55 -30.23 25.87
C THR A 82 4.97 -30.32 24.46
N THR A 83 4.42 -31.49 24.16
CA THR A 83 3.29 -31.65 23.24
C THR A 83 2.03 -31.30 24.06
N SER A 84 1.20 -30.37 23.62
CA SER A 84 -0.10 -30.11 24.27
C SER A 84 -1.23 -30.11 23.26
N ALA A 85 -2.15 -31.03 23.52
CA ALA A 85 -3.37 -31.27 22.80
C ALA A 85 -4.54 -30.49 23.41
N TYR A 86 -5.46 -30.20 22.52
CA TYR A 86 -6.69 -29.40 22.59
C TYR A 86 -7.86 -30.07 23.34
N SER A 87 -8.64 -29.29 24.11
CA SER A 87 -10.12 -29.37 24.26
C SER A 87 -10.63 -28.51 25.43
N SER A 88 -11.85 -27.98 25.54
CA SER A 88 -13.01 -27.63 24.69
C SER A 88 -14.18 -27.37 25.65
N ARG A 89 -14.92 -26.24 25.55
CA ARG A 89 -16.37 -26.02 25.85
C ARG A 89 -16.66 -24.51 25.99
N THR A 90 -17.74 -23.90 25.47
CA THR A 90 -19.05 -24.38 25.03
C THR A 90 -19.60 -23.48 23.90
N SER A 91 -20.29 -24.11 22.96
CA SER A 91 -20.86 -23.56 21.73
C SER A 91 -22.16 -22.78 21.98
N THR A 92 -22.22 -21.52 21.55
CA THR A 92 -23.49 -20.92 21.06
C THR A 92 -23.35 -20.83 19.54
N THR A 93 -24.26 -21.52 18.85
CA THR A 93 -24.23 -21.76 17.42
C THR A 93 -24.53 -20.47 16.66
N LEU A 94 -23.50 -19.70 16.34
CA LEU A 94 -23.48 -18.86 15.15
C LEU A 94 -22.51 -19.54 14.19
N ALA A 95 -23.05 -20.09 13.11
CA ALA A 95 -22.28 -20.82 12.10
C ALA A 95 -21.12 -19.93 11.60
N LEU A 96 -19.91 -20.25 12.02
CA LEU A 96 -18.68 -19.65 11.49
C LEU A 96 -18.51 -20.14 10.04
N PRO A 97 -18.25 -19.22 9.08
CA PRO A 97 -17.87 -19.63 7.74
C PRO A 97 -16.52 -20.37 7.77
N PRO A 98 -16.25 -21.26 6.79
CA PRO A 98 -15.12 -22.18 6.81
C PRO A 98 -13.75 -21.47 6.83
N PRO A 99 -12.70 -22.10 7.39
CA PRO A 99 -11.36 -21.54 7.41
C PRO A 99 -10.72 -21.64 6.02
N THR A 100 -10.24 -20.50 5.48
CA THR A 100 -9.27 -20.29 4.37
C THR A 100 -9.62 -19.13 3.42
N ALA A 101 -10.51 -18.19 3.79
CA ALA A 101 -10.64 -16.94 3.05
C ALA A 101 -9.51 -15.97 3.41
N PHE A 102 -8.65 -15.61 2.46
CA PHE A 102 -7.77 -14.45 2.58
C PHE A 102 -8.61 -13.23 2.99
N MET A 103 -8.22 -12.56 4.06
CA MET A 103 -8.88 -11.33 4.49
C MET A 103 -8.12 -10.15 3.89
N PRO A 104 -8.63 -9.51 2.82
CA PRO A 104 -7.94 -8.40 2.19
C PRO A 104 -7.78 -7.24 3.19
N PRO A 105 -6.62 -6.57 3.22
CA PRO A 105 -6.50 -5.32 3.95
C PRO A 105 -7.48 -4.28 3.39
N PRO A 106 -7.89 -3.30 4.19
CA PRO A 106 -8.74 -2.22 3.70
C PRO A 106 -8.04 -1.46 2.57
N GLY A 107 -8.82 -0.99 1.61
CA GLY A 107 -8.30 -0.23 0.49
C GLY A 107 -7.64 1.07 0.93
N MET A 108 -6.46 1.36 0.38
CA MET A 108 -5.66 2.53 0.75
C MET A 108 -5.49 3.47 -0.44
N THR A 109 -5.96 4.70 -0.31
CA THR A 109 -5.71 5.77 -1.30
C THR A 109 -4.23 6.17 -1.27
N ARG A 110 -3.57 6.13 -2.44
CA ARG A 110 -2.13 6.38 -2.62
C ARG A 110 -1.81 7.78 -3.13
N GLY A 111 -2.83 8.51 -3.56
CA GLY A 111 -2.72 9.87 -4.07
C GLY A 111 -3.39 10.01 -5.44
N SER A 112 -3.57 11.26 -5.84
CA SER A 112 -4.20 11.62 -7.11
C SER A 112 -3.22 11.49 -8.27
N LEU A 113 -3.74 11.11 -9.43
CA LEU A 113 -2.96 10.92 -10.65
C LEU A 113 -2.97 12.19 -11.49
N PRO A 114 -1.84 12.53 -12.14
CA PRO A 114 -1.79 13.70 -13.00
C PRO A 114 -2.58 13.43 -14.29
N MET A 115 -3.54 14.32 -14.56
CA MET A 115 -4.38 14.24 -15.74
C MET A 115 -3.73 14.92 -16.95
N ILE A 116 -3.92 14.31 -18.10
CA ILE A 116 -3.43 14.79 -19.40
C ILE A 116 -4.48 15.68 -20.05
N GLY A 117 -5.75 15.26 -20.00
CA GLY A 117 -6.86 15.94 -20.65
C GLY A 117 -8.04 14.99 -20.89
N TYR A 118 -9.01 15.43 -21.67
CA TYR A 118 -10.19 14.62 -21.97
C TYR A 118 -10.67 14.74 -23.41
N LEU A 119 -11.33 13.68 -23.89
CA LEU A 119 -12.09 13.66 -25.14
C LEU A 119 -13.56 13.46 -24.86
N THR A 120 -14.40 13.99 -25.72
CA THR A 120 -15.86 13.79 -25.63
C THR A 120 -16.36 13.08 -26.88
N THR A 121 -17.07 11.97 -26.70
CA THR A 121 -17.73 11.25 -27.79
C THR A 121 -19.24 11.43 -27.70
N PRO A 122 -19.91 11.89 -28.77
CA PRO A 122 -21.37 12.02 -28.77
C PRO A 122 -22.04 10.65 -28.75
N GLN A 123 -23.07 10.55 -27.93
CA GLN A 123 -23.88 9.37 -27.73
C GLN A 123 -25.20 9.53 -28.53
N PRO A 124 -25.81 8.44 -29.04
CA PRO A 124 -27.05 8.53 -29.81
C PRO A 124 -28.25 9.14 -29.06
N ASP A 125 -28.21 9.24 -27.74
CA ASP A 125 -29.21 9.90 -26.90
C ASP A 125 -29.02 11.42 -26.78
N GLY A 126 -28.02 11.99 -27.47
CA GLY A 126 -27.68 13.42 -27.44
C GLY A 126 -26.77 13.84 -26.27
N THR A 127 -26.37 12.91 -25.41
CA THR A 127 -25.38 13.16 -24.35
C THR A 127 -23.95 13.02 -24.88
N LEU A 128 -22.95 13.53 -24.14
CA LEU A 128 -21.54 13.28 -24.44
C LEU A 128 -20.96 12.34 -23.39
N ILE A 129 -20.20 11.33 -23.81
CA ILE A 129 -19.33 10.57 -22.89
C ILE A 129 -17.97 11.26 -22.85
N ALA A 130 -17.47 11.59 -21.66
CA ALA A 130 -16.14 12.16 -21.49
C ALA A 130 -15.13 11.05 -21.13
N THR A 131 -14.12 10.83 -21.96
CA THR A 131 -12.99 9.94 -21.66
C THR A 131 -11.81 10.78 -21.19
N VAL A 132 -11.44 10.64 -19.92
CA VAL A 132 -10.26 11.33 -19.35
C VAL A 132 -9.01 10.47 -19.56
N TYR A 133 -7.90 11.13 -19.88
CA TYR A 133 -6.58 10.52 -20.06
C TYR A 133 -5.65 10.97 -18.94
N LEU A 134 -4.86 10.06 -18.41
CA LEU A 134 -4.03 10.29 -17.22
C LEU A 134 -2.75 9.44 -17.27
N TRP A 135 -1.74 9.85 -16.51
CA TRP A 135 -0.58 9.01 -16.24
C TRP A 135 -0.83 8.16 -14.99
N ALA A 136 -0.56 6.87 -15.09
CA ALA A 136 -0.67 5.94 -13.97
C ALA A 136 0.54 5.00 -13.97
N PRO A 137 0.93 4.44 -12.82
CA PRO A 137 1.99 3.45 -12.79
C PRO A 137 1.59 2.21 -13.60
N GLU A 138 2.55 1.53 -14.23
CA GLU A 138 2.28 0.37 -15.09
C GLU A 138 1.53 -0.76 -14.37
N VAL A 139 1.77 -0.91 -13.06
CA VAL A 139 1.11 -1.91 -12.20
C VAL A 139 -0.39 -1.66 -12.01
N THR A 140 -0.89 -0.48 -12.40
CA THR A 140 -2.32 -0.23 -12.46
C THR A 140 -2.93 -1.13 -13.53
N SER A 141 -4.01 -1.85 -13.20
CA SER A 141 -4.64 -2.81 -14.12
C SER A 141 -4.78 -2.23 -15.53
N LYS A 142 -4.51 -3.06 -16.55
CA LYS A 142 -5.06 -2.82 -17.87
C LYS A 142 -6.57 -2.65 -17.67
N ILE A 143 -7.14 -1.56 -18.16
CA ILE A 143 -8.58 -1.46 -18.36
C ILE A 143 -8.84 -1.87 -19.81
N PRO A 144 -9.06 -3.16 -20.14
CA PRO A 144 -9.75 -3.51 -21.35
C PRO A 144 -11.25 -3.53 -21.07
N ALA A 145 -12.02 -2.91 -21.97
CA ALA A 145 -13.46 -3.09 -21.99
C ALA A 145 -13.78 -4.58 -22.23
N GLY A 146 -14.67 -5.15 -21.41
CA GLY A 146 -15.45 -6.33 -21.81
C GLY A 146 -15.20 -7.67 -21.10
N ASN A 147 -14.40 -7.75 -20.02
CA ASN A 147 -14.43 -8.85 -19.03
C ASN A 147 -13.59 -8.44 -17.80
N PRO A 148 -13.97 -8.75 -16.54
CA PRO A 148 -13.18 -8.36 -15.38
C PRO A 148 -11.89 -9.19 -15.31
N PRO A 149 -10.70 -8.62 -15.51
CA PRO A 149 -9.47 -9.25 -15.04
C PRO A 149 -9.55 -9.39 -13.51
N PRO A 150 -8.82 -10.36 -12.90
CA PRO A 150 -8.68 -10.37 -11.45
C PRO A 150 -8.21 -8.98 -11.00
N PRO A 151 -8.83 -8.37 -9.98
CA PRO A 151 -8.54 -7.01 -9.57
C PRO A 151 -7.05 -6.89 -9.29
N ALA A 152 -6.38 -6.05 -10.07
CA ALA A 152 -4.99 -5.72 -9.78
C ALA A 152 -4.99 -5.07 -8.40
N PRO A 153 -3.97 -5.33 -7.56
CA PRO A 153 -3.92 -4.74 -6.22
C PRO A 153 -3.81 -3.20 -6.27
N CYS A 154 -3.65 -2.61 -7.45
CA CYS A 154 -3.59 -1.18 -7.68
C CYS A 154 -4.64 -0.78 -8.73
N GLU A 155 -5.68 -0.08 -8.29
CA GLU A 155 -6.83 0.29 -9.10
C GLU A 155 -6.99 1.82 -9.22
N LEU A 156 -7.73 2.25 -10.24
CA LEU A 156 -8.14 3.64 -10.40
C LEU A 156 -9.45 3.89 -9.63
N GLY A 157 -9.42 4.78 -8.65
CA GLY A 157 -10.57 5.26 -7.89
C GLY A 157 -10.98 6.65 -8.37
N PRO A 158 -11.89 6.77 -9.36
CA PRO A 158 -12.38 8.05 -9.81
C PRO A 158 -13.25 8.73 -8.73
N LYS A 159 -13.12 10.04 -8.63
CA LYS A 159 -13.97 10.93 -7.83
C LYS A 159 -14.55 11.97 -8.76
N VAL A 160 -15.82 11.77 -9.14
CA VAL A 160 -16.55 12.70 -10.02
C VAL A 160 -17.51 13.51 -9.17
N ARG A 161 -17.47 14.84 -9.30
CA ARG A 161 -18.36 15.79 -8.64
C ARG A 161 -19.02 16.68 -9.70
N GLY A 162 -20.25 17.13 -9.42
CA GLY A 162 -20.98 18.00 -10.35
C GLY A 162 -21.46 17.29 -11.63
N ALA A 163 -21.55 15.96 -11.63
CA ALA A 163 -22.09 15.20 -12.77
C ALA A 163 -23.49 15.71 -13.16
N GLY A 164 -23.73 15.92 -14.46
CA GLY A 164 -24.98 16.48 -14.99
C GLY A 164 -25.07 18.01 -14.96
N THR A 165 -24.04 18.71 -14.47
CA THR A 165 -23.94 20.17 -14.55
C THR A 165 -22.99 20.61 -15.68
N ASP A 166 -22.82 21.91 -15.85
CA ASP A 166 -21.83 22.52 -16.74
C ASP A 166 -20.40 22.53 -16.15
N HIS A 167 -20.26 22.27 -14.83
CA HIS A 167 -18.99 22.24 -14.11
C HIS A 167 -18.75 20.86 -13.48
N VAL A 168 -17.99 20.01 -14.16
CA VAL A 168 -17.73 18.63 -13.72
C VAL A 168 -16.30 18.52 -13.21
N THR A 169 -16.11 18.36 -11.91
CA THR A 169 -14.77 18.09 -11.34
C THR A 169 -14.51 16.59 -11.36
N VAL A 170 -13.43 16.17 -12.01
CA VAL A 170 -12.98 14.78 -12.08
C VAL A 170 -11.62 14.73 -11.42
N ASP A 171 -11.46 13.86 -10.43
CA ASP A 171 -10.15 13.46 -9.91
C ASP A 171 -10.03 11.95 -10.04
N VAL A 172 -8.82 11.44 -10.29
CA VAL A 172 -8.58 10.00 -10.30
C VAL A 172 -7.51 9.69 -9.28
N ASP A 173 -7.89 8.97 -8.24
CA ASP A 173 -6.97 8.51 -7.23
C ASP A 173 -6.47 7.11 -7.56
N LEU A 174 -5.23 6.85 -7.19
CA LEU A 174 -4.70 5.50 -7.16
C LEU A 174 -5.10 4.84 -5.84
N VAL A 175 -5.69 3.65 -5.90
CA VAL A 175 -6.18 2.93 -4.73
C VAL A 175 -5.57 1.55 -4.69
N TRP A 176 -4.87 1.25 -3.60
CA TRP A 176 -4.28 -0.07 -3.39
C TRP A 176 -5.23 -0.97 -2.60
N GLN A 177 -5.72 -2.05 -3.24
CA GLN A 177 -6.67 -3.01 -2.66
C GLN A 177 -6.32 -4.45 -3.11
N PRO A 178 -5.36 -5.13 -2.45
CA PRO A 178 -5.02 -6.49 -2.82
C PRO A 178 -6.15 -7.45 -2.42
N THR A 179 -6.64 -8.23 -3.38
CA THR A 179 -7.67 -9.25 -3.18
C THR A 179 -7.08 -10.66 -2.96
N THR A 180 -5.75 -10.77 -3.10
CA THR A 180 -4.99 -12.00 -2.90
C THR A 180 -3.67 -11.72 -2.18
N THR A 181 -3.06 -12.75 -1.61
CA THR A 181 -1.72 -12.68 -0.99
C THR A 181 -0.63 -12.30 -1.99
N SER A 182 -0.79 -12.64 -3.28
CA SER A 182 0.14 -12.24 -4.34
C SER A 182 0.14 -10.75 -4.63
N GLY A 183 -0.92 -10.02 -4.27
CA GLY A 183 -1.00 -8.57 -4.44
C GLY A 183 -0.36 -7.75 -3.32
N LEU A 184 -0.02 -8.37 -2.18
CA LEU A 184 0.62 -7.71 -1.04
C LEU A 184 1.99 -7.06 -1.36
N PRO A 185 2.94 -7.71 -2.07
CA PRO A 185 4.23 -7.10 -2.37
C PRO A 185 4.13 -5.87 -3.30
N MET A 186 3.07 -5.75 -4.09
CA MET A 186 2.83 -4.61 -5.02
C MET A 186 2.42 -3.31 -4.31
N ASN A 187 2.35 -3.32 -2.97
CA ASN A 187 2.09 -2.14 -2.13
C ASN A 187 3.00 -0.96 -2.48
N TYR A 188 4.30 -1.21 -2.65
CA TYR A 188 5.28 -0.15 -2.90
C TYR A 188 5.24 0.39 -4.33
N ASP A 189 4.86 -0.45 -5.30
CA ASP A 189 4.78 -0.09 -6.71
C ASP A 189 3.50 0.70 -7.04
N CYS A 190 2.47 0.55 -6.20
CA CYS A 190 1.23 1.32 -6.30
C CYS A 190 1.42 2.74 -5.77
N SER A 191 2.12 3.58 -6.54
CA SER A 191 2.42 4.97 -6.20
C SER A 191 2.29 5.88 -7.43
N PRO A 192 1.73 7.10 -7.29
CA PRO A 192 1.58 8.05 -8.39
C PRO A 192 2.91 8.60 -8.92
N THR A 193 4.01 8.45 -8.17
CA THR A 193 5.32 9.06 -8.48
C THR A 193 6.45 8.05 -8.68
N ARG A 194 6.16 6.74 -8.63
CA ARG A 194 7.17 5.69 -8.78
C ARG A 194 6.86 4.75 -9.93
N GLY A 195 7.90 4.08 -10.40
CA GLY A 195 7.82 3.10 -11.49
C GLY A 195 7.64 3.76 -12.85
N HIS A 196 7.55 2.92 -13.87
CA HIS A 196 7.24 3.36 -15.23
C HIS A 196 5.80 3.87 -15.26
N GLN A 197 5.65 5.15 -15.58
CA GLN A 197 4.35 5.78 -15.78
C GLN A 197 3.88 5.48 -17.20
N VAL A 198 2.66 4.99 -17.32
CA VAL A 198 2.01 4.68 -18.58
C VAL A 198 0.72 5.46 -18.72
N ARG A 199 0.34 5.77 -19.96
CA ARG A 199 -0.94 6.42 -20.20
C ARG A 199 -2.12 5.46 -20.00
N ARG A 200 -3.12 5.91 -19.24
CA ARG A 200 -4.41 5.23 -19.03
C ARG A 200 -5.57 6.16 -19.40
N SER A 201 -6.75 5.57 -19.58
CA SER A 201 -7.99 6.30 -19.76
C SER A 201 -9.08 5.81 -18.81
N TYR A 202 -9.99 6.70 -18.44
CA TYR A 202 -11.16 6.39 -17.66
C TYR A 202 -12.40 7.04 -18.28
N VAL A 203 -13.49 6.30 -18.35
CA VAL A 203 -14.76 6.79 -18.93
C VAL A 203 -15.56 7.46 -17.83
N VAL A 204 -15.78 8.75 -17.97
CA VAL A 204 -16.70 9.54 -17.15
C VAL A 204 -18.04 9.60 -17.90
N GLY A 205 -19.10 9.24 -17.17
CA GLY A 205 -20.47 9.09 -17.69
C GLY A 205 -21.04 10.36 -18.36
N PRO A 206 -22.32 10.34 -18.77
CA PRO A 206 -22.84 11.34 -19.68
C PRO A 206 -22.71 12.75 -19.09
N VAL A 207 -22.01 13.61 -19.81
CA VAL A 207 -21.84 15.03 -19.54
C VAL A 207 -22.66 15.84 -20.54
N SER A 208 -23.09 17.04 -20.13
CA SER A 208 -23.81 17.94 -21.04
C SER A 208 -22.91 18.39 -22.19
N ALA A 209 -23.50 18.73 -23.33
CA ALA A 209 -22.74 19.16 -24.51
C ALA A 209 -21.86 20.41 -24.26
N SER A 210 -22.24 21.22 -23.27
CA SER A 210 -21.54 22.43 -22.84
C SER A 210 -20.68 22.25 -21.60
N ALA A 211 -20.63 21.05 -21.00
CA ALA A 211 -19.90 20.81 -19.77
C ALA A 211 -18.39 20.98 -19.97
N LYS A 212 -17.77 21.71 -19.04
CA LYS A 212 -16.33 21.80 -18.89
C LYS A 212 -15.90 20.87 -17.75
N LEU A 213 -14.81 20.15 -17.98
CA LEU A 213 -14.23 19.28 -16.97
C LEU A 213 -13.12 20.02 -16.23
N PHE A 214 -13.04 19.81 -14.93
CA PHE A 214 -12.08 20.42 -14.02
C PHE A 214 -11.37 19.35 -13.19
N THR A 215 -10.22 19.68 -12.65
CA THR A 215 -9.43 18.87 -11.72
C THR A 215 -9.19 19.65 -10.44
N SER A 216 -9.08 18.96 -9.30
CA SER A 216 -8.66 19.59 -8.04
C SER A 216 -7.14 19.64 -7.85
N GLN A 217 -6.39 19.12 -8.82
CA GLN A 217 -4.93 18.98 -8.80
C GLN A 217 -4.30 19.57 -10.08
N PRO A 218 -3.20 20.35 -10.00
CA PRO A 218 -2.46 20.72 -8.78
C PRO A 218 -3.15 21.80 -7.93
N GLU A 219 -4.08 22.56 -8.53
CA GLU A 219 -4.88 23.59 -7.86
C GLU A 219 -6.37 23.28 -8.02
N ALA A 220 -7.19 23.69 -7.03
CA ALA A 220 -8.62 23.46 -7.04
C ALA A 220 -9.28 24.11 -8.27
N ASP A 221 -10.23 23.39 -8.89
CA ASP A 221 -10.98 23.83 -10.06
C ASP A 221 -10.10 24.27 -11.25
N THR A 222 -8.96 23.61 -11.44
CA THR A 222 -8.14 23.81 -12.64
C THR A 222 -8.88 23.23 -13.85
N PRO A 223 -9.06 23.96 -14.96
CA PRO A 223 -9.74 23.43 -16.14
C PRO A 223 -8.90 22.33 -16.80
N LEU A 224 -9.51 21.18 -17.07
CA LEU A 224 -8.86 20.13 -17.84
C LEU A 224 -8.81 20.50 -19.31
N PRO A 225 -7.69 20.28 -20.01
CA PRO A 225 -7.62 20.58 -21.43
C PRO A 225 -8.46 19.58 -22.22
N ARG A 226 -9.33 20.11 -23.10
CA ARG A 226 -10.04 19.31 -24.09
C ARG A 226 -9.08 18.95 -25.21
N LEU A 227 -8.88 17.67 -25.43
CA LEU A 227 -7.97 17.16 -26.45
C LEU A 227 -8.67 17.19 -27.82
N ALA A 228 -7.89 17.36 -28.89
CA ALA A 228 -8.40 17.30 -30.26
C ALA A 228 -8.38 15.87 -30.83
N GLU A 229 -7.45 15.03 -30.36
CA GLU A 229 -7.25 13.66 -30.80
C GLU A 229 -6.89 12.78 -29.60
N VAL A 230 -7.04 11.46 -29.77
CA VAL A 230 -6.58 10.48 -28.79
C VAL A 230 -5.06 10.64 -28.62
N PRO A 231 -4.56 10.92 -27.40
CA PRO A 231 -3.13 10.94 -27.18
C PRO A 231 -2.62 9.53 -27.40
N GLY A 232 -1.73 9.31 -28.39
CA GLY A 232 -1.00 8.08 -28.75
C GLY A 232 -1.57 6.68 -28.38
N PRO A 233 -0.80 5.60 -28.55
CA PRO A 233 -1.19 4.28 -28.04
C PRO A 233 -1.18 4.19 -26.50
N LEU A 234 -2.26 3.73 -25.87
CA LEU A 234 -2.27 3.47 -24.41
C LEU A 234 -1.11 2.55 -24.02
N GLY A 235 -0.41 2.86 -22.94
CA GLY A 235 0.80 2.14 -22.54
C GLY A 235 2.12 2.85 -22.88
N ASP A 236 2.10 3.95 -23.64
CA ASP A 236 3.31 4.75 -23.85
C ASP A 236 3.84 5.32 -22.53
N PRO A 237 5.17 5.46 -22.38
CA PRO A 237 5.78 6.09 -21.22
C PRO A 237 5.53 7.61 -21.18
N ALA A 238 5.60 8.17 -19.98
CA ALA A 238 5.53 9.63 -19.79
C ALA A 238 6.66 10.36 -20.52
N PRO A 239 6.39 11.53 -21.15
CA PRO A 239 7.45 12.41 -21.62
C PRO A 239 8.25 12.90 -20.42
N GLY A 240 9.57 12.69 -20.45
CA GLY A 240 10.51 13.06 -19.40
C GLY A 240 10.87 14.53 -19.37
#